data_AF-A0A5B8Y3W2-F1
#
_entry.id   AF-A0A5B8Y3W2-F1
#
_cell.length_a   1.000
_cell.length_b   1.000
_cell.length_c   1.000
_cell.angle_alpha   90.00
_cell.angle_beta   90.00
_cell.angle_gamma   90.00
#
_symmetry.space_group_name_H-M   'P 1'
#
loop_
_entity.id
_entity.type
_entity.pdbx_description
1 polymer ?
#
loop_
_entity_poly.entity_id
_entity_poly.type
_entity_poly.pdbx_seq_one_letter_code
_entity_poly.pdbx_strand_id
1 'polypeptide(L)'
;MTWENRYRIGKALAEVLEVPGAPPKGFTGVPCLNNQNTYFFPFAHDRPDDHIDKLWHVFECGLAFADSEGTQGREEFIRAFDEAKKLKFVHWNLTFGLYWARPWFFVGLDSPNREFLSKVFRIPLKKVPSGKEYVELLEKLKGYFVMEGCPVDSFPALAMGGDFKPFPPISTQPERDKVVVMVEYAAQDILDEGCFLPLEQIEKLLKRVRSKKNLILQGPPGTGKTWLARRLGYALVGEREEAKVKSVQFHPNLSYEDFVRGYRPSGEGKLVTADGIFINMVNTALADPESNYVLVIEEINRGNPAQIFGELLTLLEDSKRHESEAIELTYADQNGERRVYVPENLYVIGTMNLADRSLALVDLALRRRFAFADLKPELGSQWRAWVQAMGLSEPIVEEIARRMSDLNQMIEDDTRLGKQFRVGHSYVTPSVELSHESWTWFQDVVEHEIAPLLEEYWFDSPKDFKVAVERLKQPF
;
A
#
# COMPACT_ATOMS: atom_id res chain seq x y z
N MET A 1 -21.22 -37.08 -2.92
CA MET A 1 -21.39 -36.66 -4.33
C MET A 1 -20.02 -36.36 -4.90
N THR A 2 -19.59 -37.10 -5.93
CA THR A 2 -18.29 -36.91 -6.58
C THR A 2 -18.22 -35.56 -7.29
N TRP A 3 -17.01 -35.07 -7.54
CA TRP A 3 -16.78 -33.82 -8.29
C TRP A 3 -17.47 -33.85 -9.66
N GLU A 4 -17.29 -34.96 -10.38
CA GLU A 4 -17.93 -35.22 -11.68
C GLU A 4 -19.47 -35.09 -11.62
N ASN A 5 -20.10 -35.59 -10.55
CA ASN A 5 -21.56 -35.45 -10.38
C ASN A 5 -21.96 -34.01 -10.10
N ARG A 6 -21.16 -33.23 -9.33
CA ARG A 6 -21.46 -31.81 -9.09
C ARG A 6 -21.38 -30.99 -10.37
N TYR A 7 -20.35 -31.24 -11.17
CA TYR A 7 -20.16 -30.57 -12.45
C TYR A 7 -21.31 -30.87 -13.42
N ARG A 8 -21.74 -32.14 -13.52
CA ARG A 8 -22.89 -32.54 -14.35
C ARG A 8 -24.19 -31.88 -13.92
N ILE A 9 -24.46 -31.82 -12.62
CA ILE A 9 -25.64 -31.14 -12.07
C ILE A 9 -25.57 -29.63 -12.35
N GLY A 10 -24.41 -29.00 -12.13
CA GLY A 10 -24.21 -27.58 -12.43
C GLY A 10 -24.41 -27.27 -13.91
N LYS A 11 -23.96 -28.15 -14.81
CA LYS A 11 -24.18 -28.03 -16.26
C LYS A 11 -25.66 -28.07 -16.61
N ALA A 12 -26.39 -29.07 -16.10
CA ALA A 12 -27.81 -29.21 -16.37
C ALA A 12 -28.62 -28.03 -15.82
N LEU A 13 -28.26 -27.50 -14.64
CA LEU A 13 -28.91 -26.32 -14.07
C LEU A 13 -28.62 -25.04 -14.87
N ALA A 14 -27.39 -24.85 -15.34
CA ALA A 14 -27.05 -23.70 -16.19
C ALA A 14 -27.84 -23.72 -17.51
N GLU A 15 -28.03 -24.91 -18.11
CA GLU A 15 -28.86 -25.09 -19.30
C GLU A 15 -30.33 -24.75 -19.03
N VAL A 16 -30.91 -25.19 -17.91
CA VAL A 16 -32.31 -24.93 -17.55
C VAL A 16 -32.57 -23.47 -17.18
N LEU A 17 -31.61 -22.82 -16.52
CA LEU A 17 -31.73 -21.43 -16.05
C LEU A 17 -31.18 -20.42 -17.06
N GLU A 18 -30.75 -20.88 -18.23
CA GLU A 18 -30.17 -20.05 -19.29
C GLU A 18 -28.98 -19.19 -18.82
N VAL A 19 -28.19 -19.71 -17.88
CA VAL A 19 -27.03 -19.00 -17.33
C VAL A 19 -25.85 -19.14 -18.29
N PRO A 20 -25.27 -18.04 -18.80
CA PRO A 20 -24.16 -18.11 -19.74
C PRO A 20 -22.87 -18.58 -19.05
N GLY A 21 -22.12 -19.47 -19.71
CA GLY A 21 -20.79 -19.91 -19.27
C GLY A 21 -20.70 -21.39 -18.89
N ALA A 22 -19.47 -21.86 -18.66
CA ALA A 22 -19.24 -23.23 -18.20
C ALA A 22 -19.43 -23.33 -16.67
N PRO A 23 -19.93 -24.45 -16.14
CA PRO A 23 -20.02 -24.67 -14.69
C PRO A 23 -18.65 -24.55 -14.02
N PRO A 24 -18.59 -24.11 -12.76
CA PRO A 24 -17.33 -23.91 -12.06
C PRO A 24 -16.54 -25.22 -11.94
N LYS A 25 -15.20 -25.11 -12.04
CA LYS A 25 -14.25 -26.24 -11.93
C LYS A 25 -13.93 -26.64 -10.48
N GLY A 26 -14.51 -25.95 -9.49
CA GLY A 26 -14.38 -26.22 -8.06
C GLY A 26 -15.41 -25.41 -7.26
N PHE A 27 -15.61 -25.71 -5.98
CA PHE A 27 -16.41 -24.90 -5.04
C PHE A 27 -15.56 -24.38 -3.86
N THR A 28 -14.23 -24.36 -4.02
CA THR A 28 -13.33 -23.81 -3.00
C THR A 28 -13.67 -22.34 -2.75
N GLY A 29 -13.79 -21.95 -1.48
CA GLY A 29 -14.20 -20.59 -1.10
C GLY A 29 -15.69 -20.28 -1.27
N VAL A 30 -16.54 -21.27 -1.57
CA VAL A 30 -18.00 -21.12 -1.60
C VAL A 30 -18.60 -21.74 -0.33
N PRO A 31 -19.22 -20.94 0.56
CA PRO A 31 -19.92 -21.46 1.73
C PRO A 31 -20.93 -22.53 1.33
N CYS A 32 -20.86 -23.70 1.95
CA CYS A 32 -21.72 -24.83 1.64
C CYS A 32 -22.79 -25.01 2.75
N LEU A 33 -24.04 -25.17 2.35
CA LEU A 33 -25.10 -25.57 3.27
C LEU A 33 -25.05 -27.07 3.56
N ASN A 34 -25.58 -27.45 4.72
CA ASN A 34 -25.89 -28.84 5.00
C ASN A 34 -26.96 -29.30 4.00
N ASN A 35 -26.71 -30.41 3.30
CA ASN A 35 -27.62 -30.97 2.31
C ASN A 35 -28.97 -31.42 2.89
N GLN A 36 -29.07 -31.60 4.21
CA GLN A 36 -30.32 -31.88 4.92
C GLN A 36 -31.09 -30.62 5.33
N ASN A 37 -30.48 -29.43 5.18
CA ASN A 37 -31.06 -28.15 5.58
C ASN A 37 -30.64 -27.03 4.61
N THR A 38 -31.05 -27.18 3.35
CA THR A 38 -30.67 -26.29 2.23
C THR A 38 -31.58 -25.07 2.10
N TYR A 39 -32.69 -25.03 2.83
CA TYR A 39 -33.68 -23.96 2.76
C TYR A 39 -33.53 -23.02 3.96
N PHE A 40 -33.85 -21.75 3.76
CA PHE A 40 -33.73 -20.68 4.76
C PHE A 40 -35.05 -20.48 5.52
N PHE A 41 -35.95 -21.47 5.48
CA PHE A 41 -37.31 -21.31 5.98
C PHE A 41 -37.94 -22.64 6.42
N PRO A 42 -38.92 -22.62 7.35
CA PRO A 42 -39.68 -23.80 7.76
C PRO A 42 -40.59 -24.37 6.66
N PHE A 43 -41.15 -25.56 6.89
CA PHE A 43 -42.24 -26.08 6.08
C PHE A 43 -43.46 -25.15 6.06
N ALA A 44 -44.25 -25.23 5.00
CA ALA A 44 -45.37 -24.31 4.76
C ALA A 44 -46.36 -24.19 5.94
N HIS A 45 -46.61 -25.27 6.69
CA HIS A 45 -47.53 -25.25 7.83
C HIS A 45 -46.97 -24.55 9.09
N ASP A 46 -45.65 -24.40 9.19
CA ASP A 46 -44.95 -23.77 10.32
C ASP A 46 -44.36 -22.39 9.97
N ARG A 47 -44.54 -21.95 8.71
CA ARG A 47 -43.93 -20.75 8.16
C ARG A 47 -44.93 -19.59 8.15
N PRO A 48 -44.64 -18.47 8.82
CA PRO A 48 -45.43 -17.24 8.71
C PRO A 48 -45.54 -16.77 7.26
N ASP A 49 -46.66 -16.13 6.90
CA ASP A 49 -46.92 -15.68 5.53
C ASP A 49 -45.86 -14.69 5.01
N ASP A 50 -45.35 -13.81 5.88
CA ASP A 50 -44.35 -12.79 5.56
C ASP A 50 -42.89 -13.29 5.62
N HIS A 51 -42.68 -14.57 5.93
CA HIS A 51 -41.34 -15.12 6.17
C HIS A 51 -40.46 -15.09 4.92
N ILE A 52 -41.04 -15.36 3.74
CA ILE A 52 -40.32 -15.35 2.47
C ILE A 52 -40.09 -13.91 2.00
N ASP A 53 -41.08 -13.04 2.18
CA ASP A 53 -40.97 -11.63 1.80
C ASP A 53 -39.87 -10.93 2.60
N LYS A 54 -39.74 -11.21 3.90
CA LYS A 54 -38.64 -10.69 4.73
C LYS A 54 -37.26 -11.17 4.28
N LEU A 55 -37.16 -12.39 3.76
CA LEU A 55 -35.90 -12.92 3.19
C LEU A 55 -35.54 -12.23 1.88
N TRP A 56 -36.52 -11.96 1.02
CA TRP A 56 -36.29 -11.19 -0.20
C TRP A 56 -35.96 -9.73 0.10
N HIS A 57 -36.64 -9.12 1.06
CA HIS A 57 -36.42 -7.74 1.44
C HIS A 57 -34.97 -7.49 1.89
N VAL A 58 -34.41 -8.32 2.79
CA VAL A 58 -32.99 -8.19 3.19
C VAL A 58 -32.04 -8.42 2.01
N PHE A 59 -32.42 -9.28 1.06
CA PHE A 59 -31.62 -9.54 -0.13
C PHE A 59 -31.59 -8.31 -1.05
N GLU A 60 -32.74 -7.70 -1.33
CA GLU A 60 -32.87 -6.47 -2.11
C GLU A 60 -32.11 -5.30 -1.46
N CYS A 61 -32.30 -5.09 -0.15
CA CYS A 61 -31.55 -4.07 0.59
C CYS A 61 -30.04 -4.35 0.58
N GLY A 62 -29.64 -5.63 0.66
CA GLY A 62 -28.24 -6.05 0.58
C GLY A 62 -27.62 -5.77 -0.79
N LEU A 63 -28.36 -6.01 -1.87
CA LEU A 63 -27.94 -5.67 -3.23
C LEU A 63 -27.78 -4.16 -3.40
N ALA A 64 -28.78 -3.36 -3.00
CA ALA A 64 -28.70 -1.91 -3.08
C ALA A 64 -27.54 -1.33 -2.24
N PHE A 65 -27.32 -1.87 -1.04
CA PHE A 65 -26.22 -1.48 -0.17
C PHE A 65 -24.85 -1.82 -0.80
N ALA A 66 -24.71 -3.02 -1.39
CA ALA A 66 -23.47 -3.44 -2.03
C ALA A 66 -23.20 -2.72 -3.35
N ASP A 67 -24.22 -2.50 -4.18
CA ASP A 67 -24.11 -1.84 -5.50
C ASP A 67 -23.79 -0.34 -5.37
N SER A 68 -24.10 0.26 -4.21
CA SER A 68 -23.65 1.61 -3.86
C SER A 68 -22.32 1.64 -3.11
N GLU A 69 -21.60 0.51 -3.06
CA GLU A 69 -20.35 0.33 -2.31
C GLU A 69 -20.43 0.69 -0.82
N GLY A 70 -21.64 0.65 -0.25
CA GLY A 70 -21.91 0.97 1.15
C GLY A 70 -22.20 2.44 1.43
N THR A 71 -22.25 3.29 0.40
CA THR A 71 -22.54 4.73 0.55
C THR A 71 -24.02 5.03 0.76
N GLN A 72 -24.93 4.16 0.28
CA GLN A 72 -26.38 4.31 0.41
C GLN A 72 -27.04 3.04 0.92
N GLY A 73 -28.25 3.14 1.49
CA GLY A 73 -29.01 1.95 1.93
C GLY A 73 -28.51 1.27 3.20
N ARG A 74 -27.46 1.80 3.86
CA ARG A 74 -26.86 1.20 5.09
C ARG A 74 -27.89 0.96 6.20
N GLU A 75 -28.66 1.99 6.57
CA GLU A 75 -29.62 1.89 7.67
C GLU A 75 -30.81 0.98 7.35
N GLU A 76 -31.20 0.91 6.09
CA GLU A 76 -32.27 0.04 5.61
C GLU A 76 -31.80 -1.42 5.61
N PHE A 77 -30.60 -1.69 5.09
CA PHE A 77 -29.97 -3.00 5.17
C PHE A 77 -29.80 -3.49 6.61
N ILE A 78 -29.31 -2.64 7.53
CA ILE A 78 -29.15 -3.00 8.94
C ILE A 78 -30.50 -3.43 9.54
N ARG A 79 -31.56 -2.67 9.30
CA ARG A 79 -32.92 -2.99 9.77
C ARG A 79 -33.42 -4.31 9.18
N ALA A 80 -33.34 -4.47 7.86
CA ALA A 80 -33.79 -5.69 7.19
C ALA A 80 -32.99 -6.93 7.64
N PHE A 81 -31.68 -6.79 7.88
CA PHE A 81 -30.82 -7.86 8.39
C PHE A 81 -31.24 -8.30 9.80
N ASP A 82 -31.49 -7.35 10.71
CA ASP A 82 -31.93 -7.66 12.07
C ASP A 82 -33.32 -8.27 12.15
N GLU A 83 -34.21 -7.94 11.20
CA GLU A 83 -35.51 -8.60 11.05
C GLU A 83 -35.36 -10.02 10.51
N ALA A 84 -34.61 -10.20 9.42
CA ALA A 84 -34.40 -11.51 8.80
C ALA A 84 -33.69 -12.50 9.75
N LYS A 85 -32.76 -12.02 10.56
CA LYS A 85 -32.06 -12.83 11.58
C LYS A 85 -33.00 -13.48 12.62
N LYS A 86 -34.15 -12.87 12.90
CA LYS A 86 -35.13 -13.38 13.88
C LYS A 86 -35.98 -14.52 13.31
N LEU A 87 -35.95 -14.72 11.99
CA LEU A 87 -36.69 -15.76 11.31
C LEU A 87 -36.14 -17.16 11.64
N LYS A 88 -37.03 -18.15 11.68
CA LYS A 88 -36.64 -19.55 11.93
C LYS A 88 -35.84 -20.08 10.73
N PHE A 89 -34.84 -20.91 10.99
CA PHE A 89 -33.97 -21.53 9.97
C PHE A 89 -33.01 -20.58 9.21
N VAL A 90 -32.93 -19.30 9.60
CA VAL A 90 -32.09 -18.30 8.90
C VAL A 90 -30.68 -18.19 9.48
N HIS A 91 -30.53 -18.13 10.81
CA HIS A 91 -29.25 -18.14 11.56
C HIS A 91 -28.01 -17.60 10.79
N TRP A 92 -26.95 -18.39 10.64
CA TRP A 92 -25.72 -18.02 9.92
C TRP A 92 -25.92 -18.03 8.41
N ASN A 93 -26.90 -18.80 7.92
CA ASN A 93 -27.17 -19.00 6.50
C ASN A 93 -27.43 -17.66 5.80
N LEU A 94 -28.06 -16.68 6.48
CA LEU A 94 -28.28 -15.34 5.97
C LEU A 94 -27.02 -14.72 5.33
N THR A 95 -25.88 -14.85 6.01
CA THR A 95 -24.60 -14.31 5.53
C THR A 95 -24.07 -15.06 4.30
N PHE A 96 -24.48 -16.31 4.10
CA PHE A 96 -24.07 -17.12 2.96
C PHE A 96 -24.84 -16.67 1.72
N GLY A 97 -26.15 -16.43 1.86
CA GLY A 97 -26.99 -15.88 0.80
C GLY A 97 -26.47 -14.52 0.29
N LEU A 98 -26.14 -13.63 1.23
CA LEU A 98 -25.53 -12.33 0.90
C LEU A 98 -24.17 -12.48 0.21
N TYR A 99 -23.31 -13.37 0.71
CA TYR A 99 -22.03 -13.68 0.08
C TYR A 99 -22.20 -14.24 -1.35
N TRP A 100 -23.13 -15.17 -1.58
CA TRP A 100 -23.36 -15.71 -2.92
C TRP A 100 -23.82 -14.66 -3.92
N ALA A 101 -24.55 -13.64 -3.46
CA ALA A 101 -25.04 -12.56 -4.31
C ALA A 101 -23.97 -11.51 -4.64
N ARG A 102 -23.13 -11.17 -3.65
CA ARG A 102 -22.05 -10.16 -3.77
C ARG A 102 -20.81 -10.62 -2.99
N PRO A 103 -20.04 -11.58 -3.52
CA PRO A 103 -18.93 -12.22 -2.79
C PRO A 103 -17.74 -11.30 -2.53
N TRP A 104 -17.63 -10.20 -3.28
CA TRP A 104 -16.59 -9.18 -3.08
C TRP A 104 -16.98 -8.11 -2.05
N PHE A 105 -18.23 -8.09 -1.59
CA PHE A 105 -18.74 -7.07 -0.68
C PHE A 105 -19.16 -7.64 0.69
N PHE A 106 -19.75 -8.83 0.72
CA PHE A 106 -20.16 -9.51 1.94
C PHE A 106 -19.19 -10.63 2.33
N VAL A 107 -19.24 -11.08 3.58
CA VAL A 107 -18.48 -12.24 4.08
C VAL A 107 -19.43 -13.32 4.57
N GLY A 108 -19.27 -14.55 4.09
CA GLY A 108 -19.99 -15.69 4.68
C GLY A 108 -19.43 -16.03 6.05
N LEU A 109 -20.26 -16.12 7.09
CA LEU A 109 -19.83 -16.44 8.46
C LEU A 109 -20.06 -17.92 8.80
N ASP A 110 -19.63 -18.82 7.91
CA ASP A 110 -19.66 -20.26 8.15
C ASP A 110 -18.61 -20.68 9.18
N SER A 111 -18.52 -21.98 9.50
CA SER A 111 -17.58 -22.43 10.53
C SER A 111 -16.11 -22.14 10.19
N PRO A 112 -15.62 -22.46 8.97
CA PRO A 112 -14.23 -22.16 8.58
C PRO A 112 -13.92 -20.67 8.63
N ASN A 113 -14.79 -19.81 8.08
CA ASN A 113 -14.52 -18.37 8.09
C ASN A 113 -14.51 -17.82 9.51
N ARG A 114 -15.43 -18.23 10.40
CA ARG A 114 -15.41 -17.80 11.81
C ARG A 114 -14.16 -18.28 12.56
N GLU A 115 -13.67 -19.47 12.25
CA GLU A 115 -12.43 -19.99 12.82
C GLU A 115 -11.21 -19.19 12.33
N PHE A 116 -11.15 -18.88 11.04
CA PHE A 116 -10.14 -18.00 10.46
C PHE A 116 -10.17 -16.61 11.08
N LEU A 117 -11.34 -15.99 11.19
CA LEU A 117 -11.53 -14.70 11.86
C LEU A 117 -11.04 -14.71 13.31
N SER A 118 -11.32 -15.78 14.05
CA SER A 118 -10.87 -15.93 15.43
C SER A 118 -9.36 -16.14 15.56
N LYS A 119 -8.74 -16.90 14.65
CA LYS A 119 -7.32 -17.28 14.73
C LYS A 119 -6.41 -16.17 14.18
N VAL A 120 -6.76 -15.62 13.03
CA VAL A 120 -5.95 -14.67 12.28
C VAL A 120 -6.25 -13.24 12.73
N PHE A 121 -7.53 -12.84 12.74
CA PHE A 121 -7.93 -11.47 13.07
C PHE A 121 -8.30 -11.26 14.54
N ARG A 122 -8.27 -12.32 15.37
CA ARG A 122 -8.69 -12.28 16.79
C ARG A 122 -10.13 -11.78 16.98
N ILE A 123 -11.03 -12.08 16.05
CA ILE A 123 -12.46 -11.75 16.11
C ILE A 123 -13.28 -13.02 16.33
N PRO A 124 -13.50 -13.45 17.59
CA PRO A 124 -14.33 -14.60 17.87
C PRO A 124 -15.83 -14.26 17.74
N LEU A 125 -16.54 -14.96 16.86
CA LEU A 125 -17.99 -14.80 16.67
C LEU A 125 -18.75 -16.00 17.25
N LYS A 126 -19.30 -15.82 18.46
CA LYS A 126 -20.06 -16.86 19.18
C LYS A 126 -21.54 -16.93 18.78
N LYS A 127 -22.10 -15.81 18.30
CA LYS A 127 -23.50 -15.67 17.89
C LYS A 127 -23.57 -14.86 16.60
N VAL A 128 -24.65 -15.03 15.83
CA VAL A 128 -24.87 -14.23 14.62
C VAL A 128 -24.87 -12.75 15.03
N PRO A 129 -24.05 -11.90 14.38
CA PRO A 129 -24.01 -10.46 14.69
C PRO A 129 -25.36 -9.79 14.38
N SER A 130 -25.62 -8.63 14.98
CA SER A 130 -26.65 -7.70 14.50
C SER A 130 -26.27 -7.13 13.13
N GLY A 131 -27.22 -6.50 12.44
CA GLY A 131 -26.95 -5.84 11.16
C GLY A 131 -25.84 -4.81 11.29
N LYS A 132 -25.85 -4.02 12.38
CA LYS A 132 -24.80 -3.05 12.68
C LYS A 132 -23.44 -3.71 12.90
N GLU A 133 -23.37 -4.70 13.80
CA GLU A 133 -22.12 -5.45 14.07
C GLU A 133 -21.59 -6.16 12.81
N TYR A 134 -22.49 -6.62 11.92
CA TYR A 134 -22.12 -7.26 10.67
C TYR A 134 -21.51 -6.26 9.68
N VAL A 135 -22.11 -5.08 9.51
CA VAL A 135 -21.54 -4.02 8.66
C VAL A 135 -20.19 -3.52 9.20
N GLU A 136 -20.09 -3.29 10.51
CA GLU A 136 -18.83 -2.91 11.16
C GLU A 136 -17.75 -3.99 10.97
N LEU A 137 -18.14 -5.27 11.00
CA LEU A 137 -17.23 -6.37 10.69
C LEU A 137 -16.75 -6.32 9.23
N LEU A 138 -17.62 -6.03 8.26
CA LEU A 138 -17.22 -5.90 6.85
C LEU A 138 -16.20 -4.77 6.68
N GLU A 139 -16.45 -3.61 7.27
CA GLU A 139 -15.55 -2.46 7.22
C GLU A 139 -14.20 -2.78 7.87
N LYS A 140 -14.23 -3.40 9.05
CA LYS A 140 -13.04 -3.83 9.75
C LYS A 140 -12.22 -4.82 8.94
N LEU A 141 -12.87 -5.77 8.27
CA LEU A 141 -12.18 -6.75 7.42
C LEU A 141 -11.63 -6.11 6.14
N LYS A 142 -12.38 -5.23 5.48
CA LYS A 142 -11.87 -4.42 4.35
C LYS A 142 -10.64 -3.60 4.78
N GLY A 143 -10.66 -3.05 5.99
CA GLY A 143 -9.51 -2.38 6.60
C GLY A 143 -8.31 -3.32 6.82
N TYR A 144 -8.53 -4.56 7.26
CA TYR A 144 -7.45 -5.54 7.36
C TYR A 144 -6.88 -5.97 6.03
N PHE A 145 -7.72 -6.15 5.00
CA PHE A 145 -7.29 -6.61 3.67
C PHE A 145 -6.27 -5.69 3.00
N VAL A 146 -6.23 -4.42 3.39
CA VAL A 146 -5.28 -3.43 2.86
C VAL A 146 -4.04 -3.25 3.75
N MET A 147 -3.94 -3.97 4.88
CA MET A 147 -2.76 -3.93 5.75
C MET A 147 -1.62 -4.80 5.21
N GLU A 148 -0.40 -4.27 5.23
CA GLU A 148 0.81 -5.00 4.84
C GLU A 148 1.02 -6.21 5.77
N GLY A 149 1.20 -7.41 5.19
CA GLY A 149 1.32 -8.67 5.93
C GLY A 149 -0.02 -9.36 6.26
N CYS A 150 -1.18 -8.82 5.85
CA CYS A 150 -2.44 -9.53 5.93
C CYS A 150 -2.41 -10.77 5.02
N PRO A 151 -2.79 -11.97 5.50
CA PRO A 151 -2.71 -13.19 4.69
C PRO A 151 -3.76 -13.29 3.58
N VAL A 152 -4.76 -12.40 3.59
CA VAL A 152 -5.87 -12.37 2.61
C VAL A 152 -6.23 -10.92 2.28
N ASP A 153 -6.57 -10.67 1.02
CA ASP A 153 -6.78 -9.33 0.45
C ASP A 153 -8.25 -9.03 0.09
N SER A 154 -9.15 -10.00 0.32
CA SER A 154 -10.54 -9.91 -0.11
C SER A 154 -11.41 -10.96 0.61
N PHE A 155 -12.74 -10.78 0.60
CA PHE A 155 -13.65 -11.78 1.17
C PHE A 155 -13.59 -13.13 0.46
N PRO A 156 -13.43 -13.21 -0.88
CA PRO A 156 -13.18 -14.49 -1.55
C PRO A 156 -11.85 -15.12 -1.14
N ALA A 157 -10.77 -14.34 -1.00
CA ALA A 157 -9.48 -14.86 -0.52
C ALA A 157 -9.58 -15.39 0.92
N LEU A 158 -10.33 -14.70 1.79
CA LEU A 158 -10.65 -15.17 3.15
C LEU A 158 -11.40 -16.51 3.10
N ALA A 159 -12.42 -16.63 2.27
CA ALA A 159 -13.19 -17.85 2.12
C ALA A 159 -12.36 -19.02 1.57
N MET A 160 -11.35 -18.74 0.72
CA MET A 160 -10.38 -19.74 0.26
C MET A 160 -9.33 -20.09 1.32
N GLY A 161 -9.00 -19.15 2.22
CA GLY A 161 -7.94 -19.27 3.22
C GLY A 161 -8.28 -20.12 4.47
N GLY A 162 -9.48 -20.69 4.53
CA GLY A 162 -9.91 -21.57 5.63
C GLY A 162 -9.08 -22.85 5.82
N ASP A 163 -8.15 -23.17 4.91
CA ASP A 163 -7.29 -24.37 4.95
C ASP A 163 -5.81 -24.08 5.34
N PHE A 164 -5.44 -22.87 5.78
CA PHE A 164 -4.04 -22.56 6.12
C PHE A 164 -3.60 -23.07 7.51
N LYS A 165 -2.42 -23.74 7.54
CA LYS A 165 -1.68 -24.15 8.74
C LYS A 165 -1.35 -22.95 9.65
N PRO A 166 -1.22 -23.15 10.98
CA PRO A 166 -1.14 -22.04 11.95
C PRO A 166 0.17 -21.26 11.82
N PHE A 167 0.05 -19.95 11.61
CA PHE A 167 1.16 -18.98 11.75
C PHE A 167 1.26 -18.48 13.19
N PRO A 168 2.46 -18.04 13.63
CA PRO A 168 2.69 -17.64 15.01
C PRO A 168 1.82 -16.44 15.41
N PRO A 169 1.40 -16.38 16.69
CA PRO A 169 0.56 -15.29 17.19
C PRO A 169 1.34 -13.97 17.18
N ILE A 170 0.75 -12.92 16.60
CA ILE A 170 1.18 -11.55 16.84
C ILE A 170 1.07 -11.28 18.34
N SER A 171 2.18 -10.88 18.96
CA SER A 171 2.30 -10.59 20.40
C SER A 171 1.29 -9.53 20.80
N THR A 172 0.50 -9.83 21.83
CA THR A 172 -0.56 -8.95 22.36
C THR A 172 -0.22 -8.61 23.81
N GLN A 173 0.02 -7.34 24.08
CA GLN A 173 -0.45 -6.74 25.33
C GLN A 173 -0.98 -5.33 25.02
N PRO A 174 -2.27 -5.08 25.24
CA PRO A 174 -2.77 -3.78 25.58
C PRO A 174 -3.22 -3.79 27.05
N GLU A 175 -2.52 -3.03 27.89
CA GLU A 175 -3.12 -2.55 29.14
C GLU A 175 -4.32 -1.67 28.80
N ARG A 176 -5.39 -1.90 29.55
CA ARG A 176 -6.72 -1.30 29.40
C ARG A 176 -6.70 0.16 29.81
N ASP A 177 -7.67 0.90 29.27
CA ASP A 177 -8.03 2.27 29.61
C ASP A 177 -7.03 3.35 29.20
N LYS A 178 -6.95 3.61 27.90
CA LYS A 178 -6.68 4.97 27.40
C LYS A 178 -7.67 5.31 26.30
N VAL A 179 -8.29 6.48 26.45
CA VAL A 179 -8.95 7.25 25.39
C VAL A 179 -8.19 7.05 24.08
N VAL A 180 -8.88 6.80 22.95
CA VAL A 180 -8.26 6.81 21.62
C VAL A 180 -7.78 8.24 21.38
N VAL A 181 -6.57 8.53 21.85
CA VAL A 181 -5.77 9.63 21.36
C VAL A 181 -5.37 9.15 19.97
N MET A 182 -5.90 9.80 18.93
CA MET A 182 -5.29 9.74 17.59
C MET A 182 -3.81 10.07 17.81
N VAL A 183 -2.93 9.08 17.75
CA VAL A 183 -1.50 9.33 17.86
C VAL A 183 -1.11 9.95 16.53
N GLU A 184 -1.08 11.28 16.52
CA GLU A 184 -0.66 12.09 15.39
C GLU A 184 0.75 11.64 14.99
N TYR A 185 0.89 11.08 13.80
CA TYR A 185 2.19 10.72 13.25
C TYR A 185 2.93 12.01 12.89
N ALA A 186 4.06 12.25 13.55
CA ALA A 186 4.78 13.51 13.50
C ALA A 186 6.28 13.30 13.19
N ALA A 187 7.03 14.41 13.17
CA ALA A 187 8.48 14.39 12.92
C ALA A 187 9.24 13.51 13.92
N GLN A 188 8.75 13.43 15.16
CA GLN A 188 9.35 12.61 16.22
C GLN A 188 9.23 11.12 15.91
N ASP A 189 8.08 10.65 15.41
CA ASP A 189 7.89 9.25 15.04
C ASP A 189 8.86 8.83 13.92
N ILE A 190 9.14 9.73 12.97
CA ILE A 190 10.15 9.49 11.93
C ILE A 190 11.53 9.26 12.56
N LEU A 191 11.88 10.04 13.58
CA LEU A 191 13.15 9.90 14.31
C LEU A 191 13.21 8.56 15.05
N ASP A 192 12.17 8.27 15.83
CA ASP A 192 12.06 7.10 16.70
C ASP A 192 12.08 5.78 15.91
N GLU A 193 11.65 5.82 14.65
CA GLU A 193 11.71 4.70 13.71
C GLU A 193 13.08 4.44 13.07
N GLY A 194 14.10 5.22 13.43
CA GLY A 194 15.46 5.04 12.94
C GLY A 194 15.84 5.98 11.79
N CYS A 195 15.28 7.20 11.75
CA CYS A 195 15.82 8.21 10.84
C CYS A 195 17.15 8.76 11.36
N PHE A 196 18.16 8.79 10.51
CA PHE A 196 19.47 9.32 10.89
C PHE A 196 19.61 10.83 10.70
N LEU A 197 18.61 11.50 10.11
CA LEU A 197 18.57 12.96 10.05
C LEU A 197 18.18 13.55 11.40
N PRO A 198 18.76 14.69 11.82
CA PRO A 198 18.31 15.39 13.02
C PRO A 198 16.85 15.83 12.91
N LEU A 199 16.13 15.86 14.05
CA LEU A 199 14.73 16.28 14.11
C LEU A 199 14.47 17.64 13.43
N GLU A 200 15.32 18.64 13.68
CA GLU A 200 15.22 19.96 13.06
C GLU A 200 15.23 19.89 11.52
N GLN A 201 16.01 18.97 10.95
CA GLN A 201 16.07 18.77 9.51
C GLN A 201 14.79 18.11 8.99
N ILE A 202 14.22 17.14 9.71
CA ILE A 202 12.94 16.50 9.38
C ILE A 202 11.80 17.53 9.40
N GLU A 203 11.73 18.35 10.45
CA GLU A 203 10.75 19.43 10.58
C GLU A 203 10.89 20.46 9.46
N LYS A 204 12.13 20.80 9.09
CA LYS A 204 12.41 21.68 7.95
C LYS A 204 11.91 21.08 6.63
N LEU A 205 12.08 19.78 6.41
CA LEU A 205 11.55 19.09 5.23
C LEU A 205 10.02 19.13 5.21
N LEU A 206 9.36 18.79 6.33
CA LEU A 206 7.90 18.85 6.48
C LEU A 206 7.37 20.26 6.21
N LYS A 207 8.00 21.29 6.79
CA LYS A 207 7.65 22.69 6.52
C LYS A 207 7.78 23.03 5.03
N ARG A 208 8.84 22.56 4.38
CA ARG A 208 9.06 22.81 2.94
C ARG A 208 7.99 22.14 2.09
N VAL A 209 7.70 20.86 2.28
CA VAL A 209 6.66 20.16 1.50
C VAL A 209 5.26 20.68 1.82
N ARG A 210 4.96 21.09 3.06
CA ARG A 210 3.69 21.76 3.41
C ARG A 210 3.50 23.05 2.61
N SER A 211 4.55 23.87 2.52
CA SER A 211 4.49 25.14 1.79
C SER A 211 4.50 24.98 0.27
N LYS A 212 5.34 24.09 -0.27
CA LYS A 212 5.56 23.94 -1.72
C LYS A 212 4.64 22.90 -2.36
N LYS A 213 3.94 22.10 -1.54
CA LYS A 213 3.14 20.92 -1.90
C LYS A 213 3.90 19.77 -2.58
N ASN A 214 5.09 20.03 -3.13
CA ASN A 214 5.95 19.02 -3.74
C ASN A 214 7.40 19.08 -3.26
N LEU A 215 8.00 17.91 -3.05
CA LEU A 215 9.38 17.75 -2.59
C LEU A 215 10.08 16.65 -3.39
N ILE A 216 11.33 16.87 -3.79
CA ILE A 216 12.23 15.84 -4.30
C ILE A 216 13.33 15.61 -3.26
N LEU A 217 13.41 14.37 -2.80
CA LEU A 217 14.55 13.85 -2.05
C LEU A 217 15.57 13.31 -3.05
N GLN A 218 16.73 13.94 -3.14
CA GLN A 218 17.79 13.53 -4.05
C GLN A 218 19.07 13.21 -3.30
N GLY A 219 19.86 12.29 -3.82
CA GLY A 219 21.13 11.92 -3.18
C GLY A 219 21.68 10.60 -3.67
N PRO A 220 22.86 10.21 -3.18
CA PRO A 220 23.49 8.96 -3.54
C PRO A 220 22.65 7.73 -3.18
N PRO A 221 22.90 6.56 -3.78
CA PRO A 221 22.21 5.32 -3.43
C PRO A 221 22.45 4.97 -1.95
N GLY A 222 21.45 4.33 -1.33
CA GLY A 222 21.56 3.86 0.06
C GLY A 222 21.49 4.94 1.15
N THR A 223 20.91 6.10 0.85
CA THR A 223 20.71 7.21 1.81
C THR A 223 19.31 7.27 2.42
N GLY A 224 18.50 6.23 2.24
CA GLY A 224 17.16 6.13 2.84
C GLY A 224 16.07 7.01 2.19
N LYS A 225 16.25 7.47 0.93
CA LYS A 225 15.29 8.36 0.25
C LYS A 225 13.86 7.83 0.22
N THR A 226 13.64 6.61 -0.28
CA THR A 226 12.30 5.97 -0.33
C THR A 226 11.72 5.79 1.06
N TRP A 227 12.54 5.34 2.01
CA TRP A 227 12.15 5.15 3.40
C TRP A 227 11.66 6.46 4.04
N LEU A 228 12.38 7.56 3.82
CA LEU A 228 12.05 8.89 4.33
C LEU A 228 10.85 9.50 3.61
N ALA A 229 10.72 9.32 2.30
CA ALA A 229 9.61 9.86 1.51
C ALA A 229 8.26 9.36 2.03
N ARG A 230 8.11 8.04 2.27
CA ARG A 230 6.88 7.46 2.81
C ARG A 230 6.54 8.01 4.21
N ARG A 231 7.55 8.17 5.07
CA ARG A 231 7.39 8.66 6.45
C ARG A 231 7.07 10.14 6.54
N LEU A 232 7.69 10.96 5.69
CA LEU A 232 7.25 12.33 5.48
C LEU A 232 5.80 12.37 4.98
N GLY A 233 5.41 11.39 4.16
CA GLY A 233 4.03 11.18 3.74
C GLY A 233 3.08 10.95 4.92
N TYR A 234 3.36 9.96 5.78
CA TYR A 234 2.55 9.72 6.98
C TYR A 234 2.49 10.94 7.89
N ALA A 235 3.58 11.70 8.03
CA ALA A 235 3.61 12.92 8.86
C ALA A 235 2.90 14.14 8.23
N LEU A 236 2.62 14.08 6.92
CA LEU A 236 1.73 15.02 6.25
C LEU A 236 0.27 14.63 6.42
N VAL A 237 -0.02 13.33 6.40
CA VAL A 237 -1.36 12.78 6.66
C VAL A 237 -1.74 12.94 8.13
N GLY A 238 -0.76 12.82 9.04
CA GLY A 238 -0.97 12.80 10.48
C GLY A 238 -1.22 11.41 11.06
N GLU A 239 -1.17 10.37 10.23
CA GLU A 239 -1.32 8.96 10.64
C GLU A 239 -0.67 8.01 9.62
N ARG A 240 -0.42 6.78 10.03
CA ARG A 240 0.10 5.71 9.17
C ARG A 240 -1.02 5.05 8.38
N GLU A 241 -1.42 5.71 7.29
CA GLU A 241 -2.49 5.23 6.40
C GLU A 241 -2.01 5.04 4.95
N GLU A 242 -1.81 3.78 4.55
CA GLU A 242 -1.40 3.37 3.19
C GLU A 242 -2.45 3.67 2.11
N ALA A 243 -3.70 3.95 2.49
CA ALA A 243 -4.72 4.40 1.56
C ALA A 243 -4.47 5.85 1.13
N LYS A 244 -3.99 6.69 2.06
CA LYS A 244 -3.70 8.11 1.83
C LYS A 244 -2.29 8.36 1.31
N VAL A 245 -1.35 7.45 1.55
CA VAL A 245 0.02 7.51 1.00
C VAL A 245 0.21 6.40 -0.04
N LYS A 246 0.26 6.75 -1.32
CA LYS A 246 0.49 5.81 -2.43
C LYS A 246 1.88 5.96 -3.00
N SER A 247 2.54 4.86 -3.32
CA SER A 247 3.83 4.85 -4.03
C SER A 247 3.66 4.38 -5.47
N VAL A 248 4.42 4.98 -6.38
CA VAL A 248 4.59 4.54 -7.77
C VAL A 248 6.04 4.73 -8.17
N GLN A 249 6.60 3.76 -8.91
CA GLN A 249 7.93 3.87 -9.45
C GLN A 249 7.88 4.31 -10.91
N PHE A 250 8.68 5.32 -11.26
CA PHE A 250 8.86 5.70 -12.65
C PHE A 250 9.86 4.76 -13.32
N HIS A 251 9.55 4.37 -14.54
CA HIS A 251 10.40 3.55 -15.39
C HIS A 251 10.34 4.05 -16.83
N PRO A 252 11.30 3.70 -17.70
CA PRO A 252 11.40 4.29 -19.05
C PRO A 252 10.15 4.11 -19.92
N ASN A 253 9.39 3.04 -19.68
CA ASN A 253 8.16 2.72 -20.42
C ASN A 253 6.88 3.30 -19.81
N LEU A 254 6.97 4.07 -18.70
CA LEU A 254 5.78 4.66 -18.09
C LEU A 254 5.32 5.85 -18.93
N SER A 255 4.07 5.83 -19.35
CA SER A 255 3.49 6.84 -20.24
C SER A 255 2.49 7.77 -19.54
N TYR A 256 2.09 8.83 -20.22
CA TYR A 256 1.01 9.71 -19.78
C TYR A 256 -0.30 8.93 -19.61
N GLU A 257 -0.56 7.96 -20.49
CA GLU A 257 -1.75 7.12 -20.49
C GLU A 257 -1.81 6.13 -19.31
N ASP A 258 -0.67 5.79 -18.72
CA ASP A 258 -0.59 4.98 -17.49
C ASP A 258 -0.75 5.82 -16.23
N PHE A 259 -0.20 7.03 -16.24
CA PHE A 259 -0.07 7.86 -15.05
C PHE A 259 -1.23 8.84 -14.87
N VAL A 260 -1.68 9.46 -15.96
CA VAL A 260 -2.75 10.46 -15.98
C VAL A 260 -4.05 9.84 -16.47
N ARG A 261 -4.20 9.63 -17.78
CA ARG A 261 -5.43 9.08 -18.37
C ARG A 261 -5.16 8.65 -19.81
N GLY A 262 -5.74 7.53 -20.22
CA GLY A 262 -5.65 7.08 -21.61
C GLY A 262 -6.68 6.02 -21.98
N TYR A 263 -6.68 5.62 -23.25
CA TYR A 263 -7.54 4.54 -23.73
C TYR A 263 -6.97 3.16 -23.38
N ARG A 264 -7.84 2.27 -22.90
CA ARG A 264 -7.56 0.85 -22.66
C ARG A 264 -8.55 -0.04 -23.39
N PRO A 265 -8.13 -1.22 -23.87
CA PRO A 265 -9.05 -2.19 -24.44
C PRO A 265 -9.96 -2.74 -23.33
N SER A 266 -11.27 -2.69 -23.57
CA SER A 266 -12.27 -3.41 -22.79
C SER A 266 -12.36 -4.87 -23.25
N GLY A 267 -12.94 -5.74 -22.41
CA GLY A 267 -13.18 -7.15 -22.75
C GLY A 267 -14.04 -7.37 -24.01
N GLU A 268 -14.76 -6.33 -24.46
CA GLU A 268 -15.58 -6.34 -25.68
C GLU A 268 -14.83 -5.85 -26.94
N GLY A 269 -13.53 -5.57 -26.84
CA GLY A 269 -12.73 -5.06 -27.97
C GLY A 269 -12.95 -3.59 -28.30
N LYS A 270 -13.72 -2.85 -27.48
CA LYS A 270 -13.85 -1.39 -27.57
C LYS A 270 -12.79 -0.70 -26.72
N LEU A 271 -12.38 0.50 -27.10
CA LEU A 271 -11.53 1.35 -26.27
C LEU A 271 -12.38 2.13 -25.27
N VAL A 272 -12.00 2.09 -24.00
CA VAL A 272 -12.59 2.87 -22.91
C VAL A 272 -11.51 3.72 -22.26
N THR A 273 -11.86 4.90 -21.76
CA THR A 273 -10.91 5.72 -21.02
C THR A 273 -10.73 5.16 -19.61
N ALA A 274 -9.48 5.16 -19.15
CA ALA A 274 -9.09 4.71 -17.82
C ALA A 274 -8.20 5.77 -17.17
N ASP A 275 -8.51 6.06 -15.90
CA ASP A 275 -7.75 6.99 -15.08
C ASP A 275 -6.50 6.30 -14.54
N GLY A 276 -5.36 6.96 -14.73
CA GLY A 276 -4.09 6.57 -14.18
C GLY A 276 -3.99 6.90 -12.69
N ILE A 277 -2.89 6.46 -12.07
CA ILE A 277 -2.71 6.57 -10.62
C ILE A 277 -2.79 8.03 -10.11
N PHE A 278 -2.29 9.00 -10.88
CA PHE A 278 -2.30 10.40 -10.47
C PHE A 278 -3.72 10.95 -10.43
N ILE A 279 -4.53 10.68 -11.46
CA ILE A 279 -5.93 11.11 -11.49
C ILE A 279 -6.75 10.40 -10.43
N ASN A 280 -6.53 9.10 -10.20
CA ASN A 280 -7.19 8.39 -9.12
C ASN A 280 -6.90 9.02 -7.75
N MET A 281 -5.65 9.42 -7.50
CA MET A 281 -5.27 10.16 -6.28
C MET A 281 -5.90 11.56 -6.21
N VAL A 282 -5.96 12.29 -7.33
CA VAL A 282 -6.65 13.59 -7.41
C VAL A 282 -8.13 13.44 -7.06
N ASN A 283 -8.83 12.48 -7.65
CA ASN A 283 -10.25 12.23 -7.40
C ASN A 283 -10.52 11.82 -5.95
N THR A 284 -9.64 10.98 -5.38
CA THR A 284 -9.74 10.56 -3.97
C THR A 284 -9.55 11.75 -3.03
N ALA A 285 -8.54 12.60 -3.28
CA ALA A 285 -8.28 13.78 -2.48
C ALA A 285 -9.39 14.84 -2.60
N LEU A 286 -10.03 14.96 -3.77
CA LEU A 286 -11.19 15.83 -3.97
C LEU A 286 -12.44 15.33 -3.22
N ALA A 287 -12.61 14.02 -3.09
CA ALA A 287 -13.74 13.42 -2.39
C ALA A 287 -13.62 13.55 -0.85
N ASP A 288 -12.40 13.72 -0.32
CA ASP A 288 -12.11 13.91 1.10
C ASP A 288 -11.16 15.12 1.32
N PRO A 289 -11.69 16.36 1.27
CA PRO A 289 -10.89 17.58 1.38
C PRO A 289 -10.30 17.82 2.78
N GLU A 290 -10.82 17.14 3.81
CA GLU A 290 -10.37 17.30 5.20
C GLU A 290 -9.10 16.48 5.50
N SER A 291 -8.84 15.43 4.72
CA SER A 291 -7.63 14.62 4.84
C SER A 291 -6.57 15.05 3.86
N ASN A 292 -5.29 14.93 4.26
CA ASN A 292 -4.18 15.04 3.32
C ASN A 292 -3.92 13.69 2.63
N TYR A 293 -3.49 13.76 1.36
CA TYR A 293 -3.10 12.63 0.53
C TYR A 293 -1.69 12.85 0.01
N VAL A 294 -0.93 11.78 -0.18
CA VAL A 294 0.47 11.87 -0.64
C VAL A 294 0.73 10.84 -1.71
N LEU A 295 1.24 11.29 -2.86
CA LEU A 295 1.80 10.43 -3.88
C LEU A 295 3.33 10.46 -3.79
N VAL A 296 3.92 9.32 -3.46
CA VAL A 296 5.36 9.08 -3.50
C VAL A 296 5.74 8.56 -4.88
N ILE A 297 6.62 9.28 -5.57
CA ILE A 297 7.12 8.92 -6.89
C ILE A 297 8.57 8.47 -6.76
N GLU A 298 8.79 7.17 -6.84
CA GLU A 298 10.12 6.58 -6.77
C GLU A 298 10.85 6.68 -8.11
N GLU A 299 12.14 6.99 -8.04
CA GLU A 299 13.00 7.13 -9.22
C GLU A 299 12.43 8.07 -10.29
N ILE A 300 11.96 9.25 -9.85
CA ILE A 300 11.23 10.20 -10.71
C ILE A 300 11.97 10.57 -12.00
N ASN A 301 13.31 10.49 -12.02
CA ASN A 301 14.13 10.78 -13.18
C ASN A 301 14.41 9.57 -14.10
N ARG A 302 13.86 8.39 -13.81
CA ARG A 302 13.99 7.19 -14.64
C ARG A 302 12.93 7.11 -15.75
N GLY A 303 11.94 7.98 -15.70
CA GLY A 303 11.07 8.35 -16.84
C GLY A 303 11.29 9.81 -17.23
N ASN A 304 10.50 10.33 -18.18
CA ASN A 304 10.47 11.77 -18.48
C ASN A 304 9.30 12.44 -17.73
N PRO A 305 9.52 13.12 -16.60
CA PRO A 305 8.42 13.68 -15.81
C PRO A 305 7.58 14.69 -16.59
N ALA A 306 8.20 15.48 -17.46
CA ALA A 306 7.46 16.49 -18.22
C ALA A 306 6.45 15.85 -19.18
N GLN A 307 6.84 14.73 -19.81
CA GLN A 307 5.94 13.96 -20.68
C GLN A 307 4.90 13.18 -19.87
N ILE A 308 5.31 12.56 -18.76
CA ILE A 308 4.41 11.72 -17.93
C ILE A 308 3.33 12.57 -17.26
N PHE A 309 3.68 13.74 -16.71
CA PHE A 309 2.69 14.65 -16.11
C PHE A 309 1.88 15.43 -17.15
N GLY A 310 2.44 15.67 -18.35
CA GLY A 310 1.79 16.43 -19.41
C GLY A 310 1.26 17.79 -18.93
N GLU A 311 -0.02 18.01 -19.16
CA GLU A 311 -0.79 19.21 -18.81
C GLU A 311 -0.78 19.49 -17.30
N LEU A 312 -0.83 18.42 -16.49
CA LEU A 312 -0.92 18.49 -15.03
C LEU A 312 0.36 18.99 -14.37
N LEU A 313 1.49 19.01 -15.09
CA LEU A 313 2.73 19.57 -14.59
C LEU A 313 2.53 21.01 -14.11
N THR A 314 1.69 21.80 -14.77
CA THR A 314 1.40 23.18 -14.35
C THR A 314 0.62 23.24 -13.05
N LEU A 315 -0.27 22.28 -12.80
CA LEU A 315 -1.13 22.22 -11.61
C LEU A 315 -0.41 21.70 -10.37
N LEU A 316 0.83 21.21 -10.51
CA LEU A 316 1.66 20.90 -9.35
C LEU A 316 2.06 22.15 -8.56
N GLU A 317 2.10 23.34 -9.19
CA GLU A 317 2.43 24.59 -8.51
C GLU A 317 1.43 24.91 -7.40
N ASP A 318 1.92 25.28 -6.21
CA ASP A 318 1.10 25.49 -5.01
C ASP A 318 -0.09 26.45 -5.26
N SER A 319 0.15 27.59 -5.89
CA SER A 319 -0.85 28.61 -6.23
C SER A 319 -1.88 28.22 -7.29
N LYS A 320 -1.75 27.05 -7.92
CA LYS A 320 -2.60 26.62 -9.06
C LYS A 320 -3.53 25.46 -8.74
N ARG A 321 -3.76 25.19 -7.46
CA ARG A 321 -4.46 23.99 -6.97
C ARG A 321 -5.93 24.24 -6.65
N HIS A 322 -6.60 24.95 -7.55
CA HIS A 322 -7.99 25.34 -7.41
C HIS A 322 -8.76 25.10 -8.71
N GLU A 323 -10.07 24.93 -8.59
CA GLU A 323 -10.97 24.69 -9.72
C GLU A 323 -10.89 25.78 -10.80
N SER A 324 -10.64 27.04 -10.40
CA SER A 324 -10.48 28.15 -11.35
C SER A 324 -9.29 27.99 -12.30
N GLU A 325 -8.27 27.23 -11.89
CA GLU A 325 -7.06 26.94 -12.68
C GLU A 325 -7.18 25.62 -13.46
N ALA A 326 -8.34 24.93 -13.40
CA ALA A 326 -8.53 23.63 -14.03
C ALA A 326 -8.21 23.66 -15.54
N ILE A 327 -7.41 22.68 -15.97
CA ILE A 327 -6.92 22.53 -17.34
C ILE A 327 -7.68 21.39 -18.04
N GLU A 328 -7.94 21.54 -19.33
CA GLU A 328 -8.52 20.49 -20.16
C GLU A 328 -7.47 19.42 -20.49
N LEU A 329 -7.74 18.16 -20.12
CA LEU A 329 -6.90 17.01 -20.46
C LEU A 329 -7.14 16.54 -21.90
N THR A 330 -6.11 15.93 -22.48
CA THR A 330 -6.19 15.28 -23.80
C THR A 330 -7.34 14.26 -23.91
N TYR A 331 -7.60 13.49 -22.85
CA TYR A 331 -8.66 12.48 -22.79
C TYR A 331 -9.75 12.90 -21.81
N ALA A 332 -11.01 12.76 -22.24
CA ALA A 332 -12.16 12.91 -21.36
C ALA A 332 -12.30 11.70 -20.42
N ASP A 333 -12.94 11.91 -19.27
CA ASP A 333 -13.39 10.82 -18.41
C ASP A 333 -14.56 10.05 -19.06
N GLN A 334 -15.13 9.11 -18.33
CA GLN A 334 -16.26 8.30 -18.82
C GLN A 334 -17.56 9.12 -18.99
N ASN A 335 -17.65 10.29 -18.37
CA ASN A 335 -18.79 11.22 -18.45
C ASN A 335 -18.61 12.30 -19.52
N GLY A 336 -17.44 12.35 -20.18
CA GLY A 336 -17.09 13.38 -21.14
C GLY A 336 -16.45 14.64 -20.53
N GLU A 337 -16.19 14.65 -19.23
CA GLU A 337 -15.51 15.75 -18.53
C GLU A 337 -14.01 15.70 -18.80
N ARG A 338 -13.42 16.86 -19.06
CA ARG A 338 -12.00 17.00 -19.41
C ARG A 338 -11.25 17.93 -18.47
N ARG A 339 -11.95 18.83 -17.78
CA ARG A 339 -11.32 19.80 -16.90
C ARG A 339 -10.94 19.13 -15.60
N VAL A 340 -9.66 19.19 -15.26
CA VAL A 340 -9.11 18.66 -14.02
C VAL A 340 -8.27 19.73 -13.35
N TYR A 341 -8.34 19.80 -12.03
CA TYR A 341 -7.39 20.53 -11.19
C TYR A 341 -6.82 19.60 -10.11
N VAL A 342 -5.63 19.91 -9.63
CA VAL A 342 -5.00 19.18 -8.52
C VAL A 342 -5.43 19.84 -7.21
N PRO A 343 -5.95 19.12 -6.21
CA PRO A 343 -6.42 19.75 -4.97
C PRO A 343 -5.26 20.11 -4.03
N GLU A 344 -5.52 21.04 -3.10
CA GLU A 344 -4.52 21.55 -2.16
C GLU A 344 -4.05 20.52 -1.13
N ASN A 345 -4.89 19.54 -0.81
CA ASN A 345 -4.64 18.47 0.16
C ASN A 345 -3.84 17.29 -0.43
N LEU A 346 -3.53 17.28 -1.73
CA LEU A 346 -2.63 16.30 -2.33
C LEU A 346 -1.18 16.78 -2.29
N TYR A 347 -0.24 15.96 -1.84
CA TYR A 347 1.19 16.25 -1.84
C TYR A 347 1.93 15.28 -2.76
N VAL A 348 3.03 15.72 -3.36
CA VAL A 348 3.87 14.85 -4.21
C VAL A 348 5.30 14.81 -3.67
N ILE A 349 5.79 13.62 -3.32
CA ILE A 349 7.16 13.43 -2.85
C ILE A 349 7.91 12.52 -3.84
N GLY A 350 8.87 13.07 -4.57
CA GLY A 350 9.72 12.32 -5.48
C GLY A 350 11.01 11.84 -4.81
N THR A 351 11.51 10.67 -5.20
CA THR A 351 12.89 10.24 -4.90
C THR A 351 13.73 10.24 -6.17
N MET A 352 14.98 10.67 -6.05
CA MET A 352 15.88 10.85 -7.20
C MET A 352 17.27 10.31 -6.87
N ASN A 353 17.71 9.31 -7.62
CA ASN A 353 19.09 8.84 -7.58
C ASN A 353 19.93 9.79 -8.46
N LEU A 354 21.06 10.28 -7.95
CA LEU A 354 21.93 11.19 -8.69
C LEU A 354 23.11 10.50 -9.39
N ALA A 355 23.42 9.26 -9.00
CA ALA A 355 24.55 8.49 -9.53
C ALA A 355 24.25 7.80 -10.88
N ASP A 356 22.97 7.60 -11.20
CA ASP A 356 22.58 6.87 -12.41
C ASP A 356 22.76 7.76 -13.67
N ARG A 357 23.55 7.27 -14.62
CA ARG A 357 23.92 7.98 -15.85
C ARG A 357 22.86 7.89 -16.94
N SER A 358 21.85 7.02 -16.76
CA SER A 358 20.77 6.75 -17.74
C SER A 358 19.52 7.60 -17.54
N LEU A 359 19.56 8.56 -16.62
CA LEU A 359 18.39 9.31 -16.16
C LEU A 359 18.03 10.45 -17.10
N ALA A 360 16.72 10.69 -17.26
CA ALA A 360 16.24 11.86 -17.98
C ALA A 360 16.62 13.13 -17.23
N LEU A 361 17.08 14.14 -17.97
CA LEU A 361 17.37 15.45 -17.39
C LEU A 361 16.09 16.06 -16.83
N VAL A 362 16.15 16.44 -15.55
CA VAL A 362 15.07 17.15 -14.90
C VAL A 362 15.04 18.58 -15.43
N ASP A 363 14.04 18.86 -16.27
CA ASP A 363 13.88 20.18 -16.87
C ASP A 363 13.58 21.26 -15.83
N LEU A 364 13.93 22.51 -16.15
CA LEU A 364 13.69 23.73 -15.38
C LEU A 364 12.22 23.88 -15.00
N ALA A 365 11.31 23.42 -15.86
CA ALA A 365 9.88 23.38 -15.57
C ALA A 365 9.59 22.56 -14.30
N LEU A 366 10.07 21.32 -14.20
CA LEU A 366 9.89 20.48 -13.01
C LEU A 366 10.60 21.12 -11.81
N ARG A 367 11.83 21.62 -12.00
CA ARG A 367 12.62 22.23 -10.92
C ARG A 367 11.91 23.38 -10.21
N ARG A 368 11.12 24.19 -10.93
CA ARG A 368 10.37 25.31 -10.34
C ARG A 368 9.23 24.87 -9.41
N ARG A 369 8.68 23.68 -9.65
CA ARG A 369 7.45 23.17 -9.01
C ARG A 369 7.74 22.29 -7.79
N PHE A 370 8.97 21.81 -7.66
CA PHE A 370 9.43 21.01 -6.53
C PHE A 370 10.42 21.77 -5.66
N ALA A 371 10.32 21.61 -4.34
CA ALA A 371 11.46 21.85 -3.47
C ALA A 371 12.45 20.69 -3.60
N PHE A 372 13.76 20.95 -3.48
CA PHE A 372 14.79 19.92 -3.53
C PHE A 372 15.49 19.81 -2.18
N ALA A 373 15.69 18.59 -1.73
CA ALA A 373 16.45 18.27 -0.53
C ALA A 373 17.53 17.24 -0.85
N ASP A 374 18.78 17.63 -0.60
CA ASP A 374 19.94 16.76 -0.73
C ASP A 374 20.07 15.87 0.51
N LEU A 375 20.01 14.56 0.31
CA LEU A 375 20.38 13.57 1.31
C LEU A 375 21.82 13.14 1.08
N LYS A 376 22.56 13.01 2.17
CA LYS A 376 23.94 12.53 2.20
C LYS A 376 24.03 11.27 3.07
N PRO A 377 25.10 10.48 2.96
CA PRO A 377 25.39 9.43 3.93
C PRO A 377 25.49 10.04 5.33
N GLU A 378 24.93 9.36 6.33
CA GLU A 378 24.80 9.85 7.71
C GLU A 378 25.27 8.72 8.63
N LEU A 379 26.47 8.88 9.17
CA LEU A 379 27.12 7.92 10.08
C LEU A 379 27.41 8.57 11.45
N GLY A 380 26.60 9.58 11.79
CA GLY A 380 26.68 10.35 13.04
C GLY A 380 26.09 9.62 14.24
N SER A 381 25.87 10.34 15.34
CA SER A 381 25.45 9.77 16.63
C SER A 381 24.19 8.91 16.56
N GLN A 382 23.19 9.30 15.76
CA GLN A 382 21.93 8.56 15.63
C GLN A 382 22.13 7.19 14.96
N TRP A 383 22.90 7.16 13.87
CA TRP A 383 23.26 5.90 13.21
C TRP A 383 24.07 5.01 14.14
N ARG A 384 25.06 5.59 14.85
CA ARG A 384 25.91 4.85 15.81
C ARG A 384 25.07 4.19 16.91
N ALA A 385 24.16 4.94 17.52
CA ALA A 385 23.26 4.41 18.54
C ALA A 385 22.37 3.27 18.00
N TRP A 386 21.86 3.42 16.77
CA TRP A 386 21.04 2.40 16.11
C TRP A 386 21.82 1.10 15.88
N VAL A 387 23.00 1.16 15.27
CA VAL A 387 23.79 -0.05 14.96
C VAL A 387 24.35 -0.71 16.22
N GLN A 388 24.61 0.05 17.29
CA GLN A 388 24.94 -0.51 18.60
C GLN A 388 23.80 -1.31 19.20
N ALA A 389 22.56 -0.80 19.08
CA ALA A 389 21.36 -1.54 19.50
C ALA A 389 21.13 -2.83 18.68
N MET A 390 21.68 -2.90 17.46
CA MET A 390 21.67 -4.11 16.61
C MET A 390 22.83 -5.07 16.89
N GLY A 391 23.63 -4.83 17.93
CA GLY A 391 24.67 -5.75 18.39
C GLY A 391 26.11 -5.41 17.95
N LEU A 392 26.34 -4.28 17.27
CA LEU A 392 27.72 -3.86 16.96
C LEU A 392 28.39 -3.19 18.17
N SER A 393 29.63 -3.60 18.47
CA SER A 393 30.42 -2.97 19.53
C SER A 393 30.91 -1.58 19.11
N GLU A 394 31.02 -0.64 20.07
CA GLU A 394 31.48 0.74 19.83
C GLU A 394 32.78 0.84 19.01
N PRO A 395 33.83 0.02 19.25
CA PRO A 395 35.06 0.07 18.45
C PRO A 395 34.82 -0.28 16.97
N ILE A 396 33.96 -1.28 16.70
CA ILE A 396 33.62 -1.69 15.34
C ILE A 396 32.81 -0.59 14.64
N VAL A 397 31.84 0.01 15.34
CA VAL A 397 31.00 1.08 14.82
C VAL A 397 31.84 2.30 14.42
N GLU A 398 32.79 2.71 15.27
CA GLU A 398 33.69 3.82 14.96
C GLU A 398 34.57 3.50 13.75
N GLU A 399 35.09 2.28 13.65
CA GLU A 399 35.94 1.87 12.51
C GLU A 399 35.16 1.81 11.20
N ILE A 400 33.93 1.28 11.19
CA ILE A 400 33.04 1.30 10.02
C ILE A 400 32.76 2.74 9.60
N ALA A 401 32.39 3.60 10.55
CA ALA A 401 32.10 5.01 10.27
C ALA A 401 33.30 5.73 9.65
N ARG A 402 34.51 5.48 10.19
CA ARG A 402 35.77 6.03 9.70
C ARG A 402 36.06 5.57 8.28
N ARG A 403 36.03 4.25 8.02
CA ARG A 403 36.33 3.69 6.69
C ARG A 403 35.33 4.11 5.62
N MET A 404 34.05 4.17 5.96
CA MET A 404 33.02 4.68 5.04
C MET A 404 33.18 6.18 4.77
N SER A 405 33.62 6.95 5.75
CA SER A 405 33.93 8.38 5.56
C SER A 405 35.14 8.58 4.64
N ASP A 406 36.21 7.80 4.85
CA ASP A 406 37.40 7.82 3.99
C ASP A 406 37.07 7.41 2.54
N LEU A 407 36.26 6.37 2.37
CA LEU A 407 35.77 5.93 1.06
C LEU A 407 34.99 7.05 0.37
N ASN A 408 34.05 7.68 1.08
CA ASN A 408 33.22 8.75 0.53
C ASN A 408 34.03 10.01 0.19
N GLN A 409 35.08 10.32 0.94
CA GLN A 409 36.01 11.39 0.62
C GLN A 409 36.80 11.06 -0.66
N MET A 410 37.31 9.83 -0.77
CA MET A 410 38.00 9.36 -1.98
C MET A 410 37.12 9.42 -3.24
N ILE A 411 35.84 9.05 -3.13
CA ILE A 411 34.86 9.13 -4.22
C ILE A 411 34.56 10.59 -4.60
N GLU A 412 34.43 11.47 -3.61
CA GLU A 412 34.11 12.87 -3.83
C GLU A 412 35.27 13.67 -4.46
N ASP A 413 36.50 13.36 -4.06
CA ASP A 413 37.71 14.00 -4.59
C ASP A 413 38.04 13.51 -6.02
N ASP A 414 37.46 12.39 -6.46
CA ASP A 414 37.61 11.89 -7.83
C ASP A 414 36.84 12.77 -8.83
N THR A 415 37.58 13.37 -9.77
CA THR A 415 37.04 14.28 -10.78
C THR A 415 36.04 13.63 -11.74
N ARG A 416 35.98 12.29 -11.80
CA ARG A 416 35.06 11.51 -12.64
C ARG A 416 33.76 11.14 -11.92
N LEU A 417 33.73 11.21 -10.59
CA LEU A 417 32.61 10.80 -9.76
C LEU A 417 31.98 12.01 -9.07
N GLY A 418 32.54 12.46 -7.95
CA GLY A 418 32.00 13.54 -7.13
C GLY A 418 30.97 13.09 -6.09
N LYS A 419 30.44 14.06 -5.34
CA LYS A 419 29.59 13.83 -4.13
C LYS A 419 28.34 12.97 -4.34
N GLN A 420 27.82 12.90 -5.56
CA GLN A 420 26.60 12.16 -5.90
C GLN A 420 26.80 10.64 -5.97
N PHE A 421 28.06 10.18 -6.04
CA PHE A 421 28.44 8.77 -6.05
C PHE A 421 28.84 8.25 -4.67
N ARG A 422 28.78 9.06 -3.61
CA ARG A 422 29.10 8.59 -2.25
C ARG A 422 28.25 7.36 -1.90
N VAL A 423 28.82 6.39 -1.19
CA VAL A 423 28.12 5.20 -0.73
C VAL A 423 27.31 5.53 0.54
N GLY A 424 26.01 5.22 0.49
CA GLY A 424 25.06 5.50 1.57
C GLY A 424 25.22 4.61 2.80
N HIS A 425 24.63 5.06 3.91
CA HIS A 425 24.69 4.36 5.19
C HIS A 425 23.88 3.05 5.22
N SER A 426 22.94 2.83 4.29
CA SER A 426 22.07 1.64 4.30
C SER A 426 22.84 0.33 4.16
N TYR A 427 23.93 0.32 3.37
CA TYR A 427 24.80 -0.86 3.19
C TYR A 427 25.38 -1.31 4.54
N VAL A 428 25.77 -0.36 5.37
CA VAL A 428 26.38 -0.60 6.68
C VAL A 428 25.38 -0.47 7.83
N THR A 429 24.08 -0.60 7.55
CA THR A 429 23.03 -0.61 8.58
C THR A 429 22.38 -2.00 8.60
N PRO A 430 22.62 -2.82 9.64
CA PRO A 430 22.02 -4.15 9.72
C PRO A 430 20.49 -4.08 9.75
N SER A 431 19.84 -4.99 9.04
CA SER A 431 18.38 -5.17 9.05
C SER A 431 17.90 -6.13 10.15
N VAL A 432 18.83 -6.89 10.75
CA VAL A 432 18.60 -7.85 11.83
C VAL A 432 19.69 -7.69 12.89
N GLU A 433 19.36 -8.05 14.13
CA GLU A 433 20.34 -8.09 15.22
C GLU A 433 21.47 -9.08 14.88
N LEU A 434 22.71 -8.63 14.99
CA LEU A 434 23.88 -9.42 14.67
C LEU A 434 24.33 -10.26 15.88
N SER A 435 24.77 -11.49 15.60
CA SER A 435 25.50 -12.29 16.58
C SER A 435 26.95 -11.81 16.73
N HIS A 436 27.72 -12.43 17.63
CA HIS A 436 29.07 -12.01 18.05
C HIS A 436 30.14 -11.84 16.94
N GLU A 437 29.85 -12.13 15.65
CA GLU A 437 30.77 -12.00 14.50
C GLU A 437 30.59 -10.67 13.73
N SER A 438 30.56 -9.53 14.43
CA SER A 438 30.15 -8.25 13.85
C SER A 438 31.13 -7.67 12.80
N TRP A 439 32.42 -8.02 12.84
CA TRP A 439 33.40 -7.57 11.82
C TRP A 439 33.31 -8.39 10.53
N THR A 440 33.11 -9.70 10.64
CA THR A 440 32.90 -10.61 9.50
C THR A 440 31.70 -10.14 8.68
N TRP A 441 30.61 -9.76 9.34
CA TRP A 441 29.44 -9.18 8.68
C TRP A 441 29.80 -7.95 7.82
N PHE A 442 30.61 -7.02 8.34
CA PHE A 442 31.03 -5.86 7.56
C PHE A 442 31.90 -6.26 6.37
N GLN A 443 32.79 -7.26 6.53
CA GLN A 443 33.59 -7.78 5.42
C GLN A 443 32.71 -8.42 4.33
N ASP A 444 31.64 -9.12 4.70
CA ASP A 444 30.68 -9.71 3.77
C ASP A 444 29.89 -8.64 3.01
N VAL A 445 29.42 -7.60 3.71
CA VAL A 445 28.78 -6.42 3.09
C VAL A 445 29.74 -5.76 2.09
N VAL A 446 31.01 -5.60 2.45
CA VAL A 446 32.01 -5.01 1.56
C VAL A 446 32.22 -5.89 0.32
N GLU A 447 32.34 -7.21 0.48
CA GLU A 447 32.60 -8.14 -0.62
C GLU A 447 31.42 -8.23 -1.59
N HIS A 448 30.20 -8.31 -1.07
CA HIS A 448 29.03 -8.69 -1.86
C HIS A 448 28.16 -7.51 -2.30
N GLU A 449 28.29 -6.34 -1.67
CA GLU A 449 27.45 -5.19 -1.98
C GLU A 449 28.27 -3.95 -2.36
N ILE A 450 29.27 -3.58 -1.56
CA ILE A 450 30.05 -2.35 -1.81
C ILE A 450 31.07 -2.56 -2.93
N ALA A 451 31.81 -3.67 -2.94
CA ALA A 451 32.83 -3.91 -3.96
C ALA A 451 32.24 -3.95 -5.38
N PRO A 452 31.13 -4.67 -5.68
CA PRO A 452 30.51 -4.62 -7.01
C PRO A 452 30.11 -3.20 -7.43
N LEU A 453 29.59 -2.39 -6.51
CA LEU A 453 29.26 -0.98 -6.77
C LEU A 453 30.52 -0.16 -7.12
N LEU A 454 31.60 -0.34 -6.36
CA LEU A 454 32.85 0.37 -6.59
C LEU A 454 33.55 -0.07 -7.88
N GLU A 455 33.35 -1.31 -8.31
CA GLU A 455 33.82 -1.81 -9.61
C GLU A 455 33.12 -1.07 -10.76
N GLU A 456 31.82 -0.78 -10.65
CA GLU A 456 31.11 0.07 -11.62
C GLU A 456 31.62 1.52 -11.60
N TYR A 457 31.89 2.08 -10.41
CA TYR A 457 32.36 3.46 -10.27
C TYR A 457 33.75 3.65 -10.87
N TRP A 458 34.66 2.71 -10.62
CA TRP A 458 36.03 2.73 -11.10
C TRP A 458 36.28 1.67 -12.18
N PHE A 459 35.32 1.48 -13.09
CA PHE A 459 35.45 0.55 -14.23
C PHE A 459 36.73 0.79 -15.04
N ASP A 460 37.05 2.05 -15.30
CA ASP A 460 38.27 2.46 -16.02
C ASP A 460 39.49 2.68 -15.09
N SER A 461 39.37 2.40 -13.79
CA SER A 461 40.46 2.55 -12.81
C SER A 461 40.56 1.38 -11.83
N PRO A 462 41.06 0.20 -12.29
CA PRO A 462 41.22 -0.98 -11.43
C PRO A 462 42.11 -0.74 -10.20
N LYS A 463 43.01 0.25 -10.27
CA LYS A 463 43.87 0.62 -9.13
C LYS A 463 43.08 1.29 -8.01
N ASP A 464 42.22 2.26 -8.35
CA ASP A 464 41.44 3.01 -7.36
C ASP A 464 40.42 2.08 -6.69
N PHE A 465 39.77 1.23 -7.49
CA PHE A 465 38.90 0.14 -7.01
C PHE A 465 39.61 -0.74 -5.97
N LYS A 466 40.76 -1.32 -6.33
CA LYS A 466 41.52 -2.21 -5.42
C LYS A 466 41.91 -1.51 -4.13
N VAL A 467 42.43 -0.29 -4.22
CA VAL A 467 42.83 0.50 -3.04
C VAL A 467 41.63 0.75 -2.12
N ALA A 468 40.46 1.08 -2.68
CA ALA A 468 39.26 1.33 -1.90
C ALA A 468 38.77 0.07 -1.18
N VAL A 469 38.66 -1.06 -1.90
CA VAL A 469 38.21 -2.35 -1.32
C VAL A 469 39.20 -2.89 -0.29
N GLU A 470 40.52 -2.83 -0.57
CA GLU A 470 41.55 -3.27 0.37
C GLU A 470 41.46 -2.50 1.69
N ARG A 471 41.31 -1.16 1.64
CA ARG A 471 41.14 -0.31 2.83
C ARG A 471 39.90 -0.69 3.64
N LEU A 472 38.79 -1.03 2.97
CA LEU A 472 37.56 -1.45 3.65
C LEU A 472 37.71 -2.82 4.34
N LYS A 473 38.48 -3.74 3.76
CA LYS A 473 38.60 -5.14 4.26
C LYS A 473 39.76 -5.39 5.22
N GLN A 474 40.64 -4.42 5.46
CA GLN A 474 41.77 -4.56 6.40
C GLN A 474 41.31 -5.15 7.75
N PRO A 475 42.04 -6.11 8.35
CA PRO A 475 41.68 -6.65 9.67
C PRO A 475 41.56 -5.53 10.71
N PHE A 476 40.64 -5.70 11.67
CA PHE A 476 40.41 -4.82 12.81
C PHE A 476 40.57 -5.58 14.11
#